data_AF-A0A8S9W8R6-F1
#
_entry.id   AF-A0A8S9W8R6-F1
#
_cell.length_a   1.000
_cell.length_b   1.000
_cell.length_c   1.000
_cell.angle_alpha   90.00
_cell.angle_beta   90.00
_cell.angle_gamma   90.00
#
_symmetry.space_group_name_H-M   'P 1'
#
loop_
_entity.id
_entity.type
_entity.pdbx_description
1 polymer ?
#
loop_
_entity_poly.entity_id
_entity_poly.type
_entity_poly.pdbx_seq_one_letter_code
_entity_poly.pdbx_strand_id
1 'polypeptide(L)'
;MIVTEENMTRITEKNHGTLLTIWLFLMLIGNFFSSISYLTSNSTFTSLYPNTFPGIFSFLGILTFANVIFVIFLFNWKKWAFFAFCGVAVITLMLKIFVIKLGIGTLLSGLIGILILYLLLKPKWDLLE
;
A
#
# COMPACT_ATOMS: atom_id res chain seq x y z
N MET A 1 32.49 -34.23 23.29
CA MET A 1 31.22 -34.27 22.52
C MET A 1 30.24 -33.29 23.19
N ILE A 2 30.47 -31.98 22.98
CA ILE A 2 29.71 -30.86 23.58
C ILE A 2 29.47 -29.80 22.48
N VAL A 3 29.20 -30.27 21.25
CA VAL A 3 29.07 -29.42 20.06
C VAL A 3 27.73 -29.75 19.41
N THR A 4 26.63 -29.64 20.17
CA THR A 4 25.33 -30.14 19.70
C THR A 4 24.14 -29.20 19.86
N GLU A 5 24.19 -28.09 20.61
CA GLU A 5 22.99 -27.21 20.75
C GLU A 5 23.23 -25.70 20.55
N GLU A 6 24.40 -25.15 20.89
CA GLU A 6 24.61 -23.68 20.84
C GLU A 6 24.81 -23.09 19.43
N ASN A 7 25.25 -23.89 18.46
CA ASN A 7 25.47 -23.39 17.09
C ASN A 7 24.20 -23.41 16.22
N MET A 8 23.13 -24.05 16.67
CA MET A 8 21.88 -24.14 15.91
C MET A 8 20.94 -22.95 16.19
N THR A 9 21.25 -22.12 17.20
CA THR A 9 20.48 -20.93 17.59
C THR A 9 21.05 -19.62 17.06
N ARG A 10 22.24 -19.62 16.41
CA ARG A 10 22.85 -18.42 15.79
C ARG A 10 22.50 -18.17 14.32
N ILE A 11 21.64 -19.01 13.74
CA ILE A 11 20.85 -18.65 12.57
C ILE A 11 19.50 -18.12 13.04
N THR A 12 19.54 -17.13 13.94
CA THR A 12 18.55 -16.05 13.86
C THR A 12 18.85 -15.33 12.55
N GLU A 13 18.45 -15.96 11.45
CA GLU A 13 18.30 -15.32 10.15
C GLU A 13 17.67 -13.98 10.47
N LYS A 14 18.36 -12.94 10.04
CA LYS A 14 17.80 -11.61 9.82
C LYS A 14 16.71 -11.83 8.79
N ASN A 15 15.60 -12.40 9.22
CA ASN A 15 14.59 -12.94 8.34
C ASN A 15 13.89 -11.69 7.85
N HIS A 16 14.23 -11.24 6.66
CA HIS A 16 13.65 -10.09 5.98
C HIS A 16 12.18 -10.39 5.62
N GLY A 17 11.36 -10.83 6.58
CA GLY A 17 9.90 -10.80 6.59
C GLY A 17 9.35 -11.08 5.21
N THR A 18 9.61 -12.27 4.67
CA THR A 18 9.27 -12.62 3.30
C THR A 18 7.79 -12.35 3.00
N LEU A 19 6.93 -12.52 4.01
CA LEU A 19 5.51 -12.14 3.97
C LEU A 19 5.29 -10.64 3.75
N LEU A 20 6.06 -9.77 4.39
CA LEU A 20 5.97 -8.31 4.24
C LEU A 20 6.43 -7.90 2.84
N THR A 21 7.54 -8.48 2.37
CA THR A 21 8.05 -8.31 1.01
C THR A 21 7.01 -8.73 -0.03
N ILE A 22 6.39 -9.91 0.12
CA ILE A 22 5.31 -10.40 -0.76
C ILE A 22 4.10 -9.47 -0.71
N TRP A 23 3.67 -9.05 0.47
CA TRP A 23 2.53 -8.16 0.64
C TRP A 23 2.76 -6.79 0.00
N LEU A 24 3.96 -6.24 0.17
CA LEU A 24 4.37 -4.99 -0.48
C LEU A 24 4.42 -5.13 -2.00
N PHE A 25 4.93 -6.26 -2.50
CA PHE A 25 4.95 -6.54 -3.93
C PHE A 25 3.53 -6.63 -4.51
N LEU A 26 2.61 -7.27 -3.78
CA LEU A 26 1.20 -7.34 -4.15
C LEU A 26 0.56 -5.94 -4.19
N MET A 27 0.83 -5.11 -3.19
CA MET A 27 0.37 -3.71 -3.17
C MET A 27 1.01 -2.87 -4.28
N LEU A 28 2.28 -3.11 -4.61
CA LEU A 28 2.97 -2.44 -5.71
C LEU A 28 2.26 -2.70 -7.03
N ILE A 29 1.99 -3.98 -7.33
CA ILE A 29 1.27 -4.39 -8.54
C ILE A 29 -0.15 -3.84 -8.56
N GLY A 30 -0.87 -3.93 -7.44
CA GLY A 30 -2.24 -3.42 -7.32
C GLY A 30 -2.33 -1.91 -7.54
N ASN A 31 -1.45 -1.13 -6.92
CA ASN A 31 -1.38 0.32 -7.12
C ASN A 31 -0.94 0.67 -8.54
N PHE A 32 0.05 -0.03 -9.11
CA PHE A 32 0.51 0.19 -10.47
C PHE A 32 -0.59 -0.06 -11.51
N PHE A 33 -1.29 -1.19 -11.40
CA PHE A 33 -2.41 -1.52 -12.27
C PHE A 33 -3.55 -0.50 -12.12
N SER A 34 -3.88 -0.11 -10.88
CA SER A 34 -4.89 0.92 -10.60
C SER A 34 -4.51 2.27 -11.22
N SER A 35 -3.25 2.70 -11.10
CA SER A 35 -2.75 3.93 -11.70
C SER A 35 -2.90 3.93 -13.22
N ILE A 36 -2.54 2.81 -13.88
CA ILE A 36 -2.71 2.65 -15.33
C ILE A 36 -4.19 2.73 -15.69
N SER A 37 -5.07 2.00 -15.00
CA SER A 37 -6.51 2.02 -15.26
C SER A 37 -7.10 3.43 -15.12
N TYR A 38 -6.68 4.21 -14.13
CA TYR A 38 -7.17 5.58 -13.96
C TYR A 38 -6.69 6.54 -15.06
N LEU A 39 -5.47 6.33 -15.59
CA LEU A 39 -4.92 7.15 -16.68
C LEU A 39 -5.48 6.78 -18.06
N THR A 40 -5.64 5.49 -18.35
CA THR A 40 -6.06 5.01 -19.68
C THR A 40 -7.57 4.93 -19.84
N SER A 41 -8.31 4.59 -18.78
CA SER A 41 -9.78 4.46 -18.81
C SER A 41 -10.49 5.69 -18.24
N ASN A 42 -9.82 6.84 -18.21
CA ASN A 42 -10.33 8.09 -17.66
C ASN A 42 -11.69 8.48 -18.28
N SER A 43 -11.84 8.32 -19.60
CA SER A 43 -13.09 8.59 -20.32
C SER A 43 -14.24 7.67 -19.90
N THR A 44 -13.96 6.38 -19.69
CA THR A 44 -14.93 5.39 -19.20
C THR A 44 -15.35 5.66 -17.75
N PHE A 45 -14.42 6.06 -16.89
CA PHE A 45 -14.76 6.42 -15.51
C PHE A 45 -15.55 7.73 -15.45
N THR A 46 -15.22 8.70 -16.30
CA THR A 46 -15.95 9.98 -16.38
C THR A 46 -17.39 9.77 -16.88
N SER A 47 -17.63 8.80 -17.77
CA SER A 47 -18.99 8.48 -18.23
C SER A 47 -19.81 7.68 -17.21
N LEU A 48 -19.17 6.83 -16.40
CA LEU A 48 -19.82 6.10 -15.31
C LEU A 48 -20.16 7.00 -14.11
N TYR A 49 -19.35 8.05 -13.89
CA TYR A 49 -19.53 9.00 -12.80
C TYR A 49 -19.64 10.45 -13.33
N PRO A 50 -20.73 10.78 -14.05
CA PRO A 50 -20.87 12.06 -14.76
C PRO A 50 -20.98 13.28 -13.82
N ASN A 51 -21.20 13.06 -12.52
CA ASN A 51 -21.34 14.12 -11.52
C ASN A 51 -20.04 14.36 -10.71
N THR A 52 -18.90 13.94 -11.24
CA THR A 52 -17.58 14.08 -10.60
C THR A 52 -16.76 15.21 -11.21
N PHE A 53 -15.82 15.75 -10.42
CA PHE A 53 -14.96 16.84 -10.89
C PHE A 53 -14.12 16.41 -12.10
N PRO A 54 -14.13 17.16 -13.21
CA PRO A 54 -13.34 16.83 -14.40
C PRO A 54 -11.86 16.81 -14.06
N GLY A 55 -11.21 15.65 -14.23
CA GLY A 55 -9.79 15.45 -13.90
C GLY A 55 -9.51 14.76 -12.57
N ILE A 56 -10.52 14.43 -11.76
CA ILE A 56 -10.33 13.70 -10.50
C ILE A 56 -9.61 12.37 -10.71
N PHE A 57 -9.93 11.65 -11.80
CA PHE A 57 -9.33 10.37 -12.13
C PHE A 57 -7.85 10.50 -12.54
N SER A 58 -7.46 11.59 -13.21
CA SER A 58 -6.05 11.87 -13.49
C SER A 58 -5.28 12.17 -12.20
N PHE A 59 -5.90 12.91 -11.27
CA PHE A 59 -5.32 13.19 -9.96
C PHE A 59 -5.17 11.91 -9.12
N LEU A 60 -6.18 11.04 -9.13
CA LEU A 60 -6.15 9.71 -8.53
C LEU A 60 -5.04 8.83 -9.12
N GLY A 61 -4.83 8.90 -10.44
CA GLY A 61 -3.70 8.21 -11.11
C GLY A 61 -2.36 8.66 -10.55
N ILE A 62 -2.11 9.98 -10.52
CA ILE A 62 -0.86 10.55 -9.96
C ILE A 62 -0.68 10.18 -8.48
N LEU A 63 -1.76 10.26 -7.71
CA LEU A 63 -1.74 9.94 -6.27
C LEU A 63 -1.45 8.46 -6.03
N THR A 64 -2.02 7.58 -6.86
CA THR A 64 -1.76 6.13 -6.81
C THR A 64 -0.32 5.83 -7.24
N PHE A 65 0.21 6.55 -8.21
CA PHE A 65 1.61 6.45 -8.63
C PHE A 65 2.57 6.88 -7.50
N ALA A 66 2.26 7.97 -6.79
CA ALA A 66 3.01 8.35 -5.59
C ALA A 66 2.96 7.25 -4.52
N ASN A 67 1.83 6.54 -4.40
CA ASN A 67 1.70 5.40 -3.49
C ASN A 67 2.66 4.25 -3.82
N VAL A 68 2.90 3.98 -5.11
CA VAL A 68 3.91 3.01 -5.58
C VAL A 68 5.31 3.42 -5.08
N ILE A 69 5.65 4.70 -5.15
CA ILE A 69 6.93 5.23 -4.64
C ILE A 69 7.03 5.02 -3.13
N PHE A 70 5.97 5.30 -2.37
CA PHE A 70 5.97 5.05 -0.92
C PHE A 70 6.12 3.57 -0.56
N VAL A 71 5.53 2.66 -1.34
CA VAL A 71 5.75 1.21 -1.18
C VAL A 71 7.23 0.85 -1.37
N ILE A 72 7.92 1.42 -2.37
CA ILE A 72 9.36 1.22 -2.58
C ILE A 72 10.19 1.78 -1.41
N PHE A 73 9.81 2.93 -0.86
CA PHE A 73 10.48 3.43 0.35
C PHE A 73 10.18 2.58 1.60
N LEU A 74 9.02 1.92 1.65
CA LEU A 74 8.71 0.96 2.70
C LEU A 74 9.56 -0.32 2.57
N PHE A 75 9.92 -0.73 1.34
CA PHE A 75 10.93 -1.76 1.10
C PHE A 75 12.30 -1.40 1.68
N ASN A 76 12.61 -0.09 1.76
CA ASN A 76 13.80 0.43 2.42
C ASN A 76 13.63 0.65 3.94
N TRP A 77 12.57 0.09 4.55
CA TRP A 77 12.36 0.10 6.01
C TRP A 77 12.27 1.47 6.67
N LYS A 78 11.87 2.51 5.91
CA LYS A 78 11.71 3.86 6.46
C LYS A 78 10.37 4.00 7.18
N LYS A 79 10.38 4.36 8.47
CA LYS A 79 9.16 4.61 9.27
C LYS A 79 8.23 5.64 8.63
N TRP A 80 8.82 6.70 8.06
CA TRP A 80 8.10 7.77 7.39
C TRP A 80 7.30 7.30 6.18
N ALA A 81 7.75 6.25 5.49
CA ALA A 81 7.05 5.72 4.32
C ALA A 81 5.70 5.08 4.71
N PHE A 82 5.60 4.50 5.91
CA PHE A 82 4.32 3.99 6.42
C PHE A 82 3.31 5.13 6.66
N PHE A 83 3.76 6.22 7.29
CA PHE A 83 2.93 7.41 7.51
C PHE A 83 2.51 8.06 6.19
N ALA A 84 3.42 8.17 5.22
CA ALA A 84 3.12 8.69 3.90
C ALA A 84 2.10 7.79 3.14
N PHE A 85 2.31 6.47 3.14
CA PHE A 85 1.38 5.50 2.56
C PHE A 85 -0.01 5.60 3.19
N CYS A 86 -0.08 5.66 4.52
CA CYS A 86 -1.34 5.81 5.25
C CYS A 86 -2.02 7.15 4.90
N GLY A 87 -1.27 8.25 4.83
CA GLY A 87 -1.77 9.55 4.40
C GLY A 87 -2.35 9.54 2.99
N VAL A 88 -1.64 8.94 2.03
CA VAL A 88 -2.12 8.79 0.65
C VAL A 88 -3.37 7.92 0.58
N ALA A 89 -3.42 6.83 1.34
CA ALA A 89 -4.60 5.98 1.40
C ALA A 89 -5.82 6.72 1.97
N VAL A 90 -5.64 7.52 3.03
CA VAL A 90 -6.72 8.35 3.61
C VAL A 90 -7.20 9.40 2.61
N ILE A 91 -6.29 10.11 1.93
CA ILE A 91 -6.64 11.09 0.90
C ILE A 91 -7.41 10.41 -0.23
N THR A 92 -6.93 9.26 -0.70
CA THR A 92 -7.57 8.47 -1.76
C THR A 92 -8.98 8.02 -1.36
N LEU A 93 -9.16 7.57 -0.11
CA LEU A 93 -10.46 7.20 0.43
C LEU A 93 -11.41 8.41 0.49
N MET A 94 -10.93 9.55 0.99
CA MET A 94 -11.71 10.79 1.05
C MET A 94 -12.18 11.23 -0.33
N LEU A 95 -11.30 11.19 -1.34
CA LEU A 95 -11.67 11.52 -2.73
C LEU A 95 -12.70 10.54 -3.29
N LYS A 96 -12.55 9.23 -3.03
CA LYS A 96 -13.51 8.21 -3.49
C LYS A 96 -14.89 8.36 -2.87
N ILE A 97 -14.98 8.65 -1.57
CA ILE A 97 -16.26 8.86 -0.88
C ILE A 97 -16.89 10.19 -1.29
N PHE A 98 -16.14 11.29 -1.20
CA PHE A 98 -16.70 12.63 -1.30
C PHE A 98 -17.01 13.02 -2.75
N VAL A 99 -16.13 12.64 -3.68
CA VAL A 99 -16.26 13.01 -5.09
C VAL A 99 -17.02 11.93 -5.86
N ILE A 100 -16.52 10.69 -5.83
CA ILE A 100 -17.07 9.59 -6.66
C ILE A 100 -18.33 8.98 -6.03
N LYS A 101 -18.56 9.21 -4.73
CA LYS A 101 -19.66 8.57 -3.96
C LYS A 101 -19.64 7.05 -4.08
N LEU A 102 -18.43 6.49 -4.17
CA LEU A 102 -18.21 5.05 -4.24
C LEU A 102 -18.68 4.39 -2.93
N GLY A 103 -19.37 3.26 -3.07
CA GLY A 103 -19.97 2.55 -1.93
C GLY A 103 -18.94 2.05 -0.90
N ILE A 104 -19.46 1.77 0.31
CA ILE A 104 -18.70 1.30 1.49
C ILE A 104 -17.74 0.14 1.21
N GLY A 105 -18.00 -0.69 0.20
CA GLY A 105 -17.12 -1.82 -0.15
C GLY A 105 -15.67 -1.40 -0.45
N THR A 106 -15.46 -0.25 -1.09
CA THR A 106 -14.11 0.24 -1.40
C THR A 106 -13.37 0.84 -0.21
N LEU A 107 -14.12 1.29 0.82
CA LEU A 107 -13.55 1.70 2.10
C LEU A 107 -12.95 0.50 2.82
N LEU A 108 -13.72 -0.58 2.91
CA LEU A 108 -13.32 -1.80 3.60
C LEU A 108 -12.06 -2.39 2.98
N SER A 109 -11.95 -2.42 1.64
CA SER A 109 -10.75 -2.93 0.97
C SER A 109 -9.51 -2.09 1.24
N GLY A 110 -9.63 -0.76 1.32
CA GLY A 110 -8.49 0.12 1.64
C GLY A 110 -8.02 -0.05 3.09
N LEU A 111 -8.97 -0.13 4.02
CA LEU A 111 -8.73 -0.36 5.44
C LEU A 111 -8.11 -1.74 5.70
N ILE A 112 -8.61 -2.79 5.05
CA ILE A 112 -8.03 -4.14 5.18
C ILE A 112 -6.57 -4.16 4.74
N GLY A 113 -6.24 -3.42 3.67
CA GLY A 113 -4.88 -3.37 3.16
C GLY A 113 -3.89 -2.73 4.13
N ILE A 114 -4.30 -1.62 4.76
CA ILE A 114 -3.53 -0.94 5.81
C ILE A 114 -3.42 -1.81 7.06
N LEU A 115 -4.50 -2.47 7.47
CA LEU A 115 -4.54 -3.32 8.65
C LEU A 115 -3.58 -4.50 8.50
N ILE A 116 -3.60 -5.18 7.34
CA ILE A 116 -2.67 -6.26 7.02
C ILE A 116 -1.24 -5.71 7.07
N LEU A 117 -0.97 -4.57 6.43
CA LEU A 117 0.36 -3.96 6.46
C LEU A 117 0.82 -3.67 7.90
N TYR A 118 -0.06 -3.13 8.75
CA TYR A 118 0.22 -2.85 10.15
C TYR A 118 0.53 -4.14 10.93
N LEU A 119 -0.24 -5.22 10.74
CA LEU A 119 0.03 -6.51 11.40
C LEU A 119 1.38 -7.09 10.98
N LEU A 120 1.75 -7.00 9.70
CA LEU A 120 3.05 -7.46 9.23
C LEU A 120 4.20 -6.58 9.71
N LEU A 121 3.95 -5.29 9.93
CA LEU A 121 4.93 -4.33 10.42
C LEU A 121 5.09 -4.35 11.95
N LYS A 122 4.05 -4.71 12.70
CA LYS A 122 4.04 -4.83 14.18
C LYS A 122 5.22 -5.61 14.78
N PRO A 123 5.55 -6.84 14.33
CA PRO A 123 6.69 -7.58 14.87
C PRO A 123 8.05 -6.99 14.46
N LYS A 124 8.05 -6.04 13.52
CA LYS A 124 9.21 -5.53 12.80
C LYS A 124 9.45 -4.04 13.07
N TRP A 125 8.62 -3.44 13.92
CA TRP A 125 8.61 -2.01 14.17
C TRP A 125 9.92 -1.52 14.79
N ASP A 126 10.56 -2.38 15.59
CA ASP A 126 11.85 -2.15 16.22
C ASP A 126 13.01 -2.06 15.21
N LEU A 127 12.85 -2.68 14.04
CA LEU A 127 13.86 -2.72 12.96
C LEU A 127 13.70 -1.59 11.95
N LEU A 128 12.65 -0.78 12.06
CA LEU A 128 12.48 0.36 11.17
C LEU A 128 13.43 1.49 11.60
N GLU A 129 14.07 2.15 10.64
CA GLU A 129 14.87 3.36 10.88
C GLU A 129 13.98 4.61 10.96
#